data_AF-A0A6J2JFF5-F1
#
_entry.id   AF-A0A6J2JFF5-F1
#
_cell.length_a   1.000
_cell.length_b   1.000
_cell.length_c   1.000
_cell.angle_alpha   90.00
_cell.angle_beta   90.00
_cell.angle_gamma   90.00
#
_symmetry.space_group_name_H-M   'P 1'
#
loop_
_entity.id
_entity.type
_entity.pdbx_description
1 polymer ?
#
loop_
_entity_poly.entity_id
_entity_poly.type
_entity_poly.pdbx_seq_one_letter_code
_entity_poly.pdbx_strand_id
1 'polypeptide(L)' 'MAAAMPINPKPFLNSLTGKSVLVKLKWGHEYKGLLVSTDGYMNLQLANTEELVDGTCTG' A
#
# COMPACT_ATOMS: atom_id res chain seq x y z
N MET A 1 17.30 6.16 23.65
CA MET A 1 16.64 5.53 22.49
C MET A 1 15.20 6.01 22.45
N ALA A 2 14.73 6.56 21.33
CA ALA A 2 13.33 6.98 21.23
C ALA A 2 12.45 5.72 21.14
N ALA A 3 11.53 5.53 22.09
CA ALA A 3 10.51 4.50 21.97
C ALA A 3 9.64 4.80 20.74
N ALA A 4 9.47 3.83 19.85
CA ALA A 4 8.57 3.99 18.71
C ALA A 4 7.16 4.22 19.24
N MET A 5 6.65 5.44 19.09
CA MET A 5 5.27 5.74 19.45
C MET A 5 4.35 4.93 18.53
N PRO A 6 3.31 4.26 19.07
CA PRO A 6 2.38 3.50 18.24
C PRO A 6 1.70 4.45 17.25
N ILE A 7 1.83 4.15 15.96
CA ILE A 7 1.18 4.90 14.88
C ILE A 7 -0.13 4.22 14.56
N ASN A 8 -1.23 4.96 14.64
CA ASN A 8 -2.55 4.43 14.27
C ASN A 8 -2.61 4.11 12.75
N PRO A 9 -3.43 3.15 12.31
CA PRO A 9 -3.49 2.74 10.90
C PRO A 9 -3.83 3.89 9.93
N LYS A 10 -4.75 4.78 10.32
CA LYS A 10 -5.15 5.93 9.48
C LYS A 10 -4.01 6.93 9.24
N PRO A 11 -3.30 7.46 10.26
CA PRO A 11 -2.15 8.33 10.02
C PRO A 11 -0.99 7.60 9.32
N PHE A 12 -0.83 6.28 9.54
CA PHE A 12 0.14 5.50 8.78
C PHE A 12 -0.17 5.51 7.28
N LEU A 13 -1.39 5.15 6.88
CA LEU A 13 -1.79 5.14 5.46
C LEU A 13 -1.72 6.54 4.83
N ASN A 14 -2.16 7.58 5.55
CA ASN A 14 -2.03 8.96 5.08
C ASN A 14 -0.59 9.39 4.84
N SER A 15 0.37 8.87 5.64
CA SER A 15 1.80 9.17 5.47
C SER A 15 2.43 8.49 4.25
N LEU A 16 1.73 7.53 3.64
CA LEU A 16 2.15 6.81 2.44
C LEU A 16 1.60 7.43 1.15
N THR A 17 0.62 8.35 1.23
CA THR A 17 0.10 9.05 0.06
C THR A 17 1.23 9.77 -0.68
N GLY A 18 1.30 9.58 -2.01
CA GLY A 18 2.36 10.09 -2.87
C GLY A 18 3.65 9.25 -2.86
N LYS A 19 3.68 8.09 -2.20
CA LYS A 19 4.83 7.17 -2.19
C LYS A 19 4.52 5.89 -2.95
N SER A 20 5.57 5.25 -3.45
CA SER A 20 5.46 3.90 -4.02
C SER A 20 5.22 2.89 -2.89
N VAL A 21 4.20 2.06 -3.04
CA VAL A 21 3.78 1.06 -2.05
C VAL A 21 3.66 -0.32 -2.70
N LEU A 22 3.85 -1.35 -1.89
CA LEU A 22 3.53 -2.74 -2.22
C LEU A 22 2.31 -3.16 -1.40
N VAL A 23 1.22 -3.49 -2.06
CA VAL A 23 -0.03 -3.93 -1.43
C VAL A 23 -0.19 -5.42 -1.66
N LYS A 24 -0.22 -6.21 -0.58
CA LYS A 24 -0.42 -7.66 -0.64
C LYS A 24 -1.83 -8.02 -0.21
N LEU A 25 -2.59 -8.64 -1.10
CA LEU A 25 -3.91 -9.18 -0.78
C LEU A 25 -3.80 -10.54 -0.09
N LYS A 26 -4.89 -10.94 0.57
CA LYS A 26 -4.98 -12.19 1.35
C LYS A 26 -4.56 -13.43 0.55
N TRP A 27 -4.85 -13.46 -0.74
CA TRP A 27 -4.68 -14.64 -1.61
C TRP A 27 -3.44 -14.58 -2.50
N GLY A 28 -2.46 -13.74 -2.19
CA GLY A 28 -1.16 -13.74 -2.87
C GLY A 28 -1.02 -12.76 -4.03
N HIS A 29 -2.11 -12.11 -4.46
CA HIS A 29 -2.02 -10.98 -5.38
C HIS A 29 -1.27 -9.82 -4.72
N GLU A 30 -0.32 -9.26 -5.44
CA GLU A 30 0.50 -8.14 -5.02
C GLU A 30 0.37 -7.02 -6.05
N TYR A 31 0.21 -5.79 -5.58
CA TYR A 31 0.11 -4.60 -6.42
C TYR A 31 1.20 -3.63 -6.01
N LYS A 32 2.04 -3.25 -6.96
CA LYS A 32 3.08 -2.26 -6.75
C LYS A 32 2.73 -1.00 -7.53
N GLY A 33 2.63 0.13 -6.85
CA GLY A 33 2.21 1.38 -7.51
C GLY A 33 2.40 2.59 -6.62
N LEU A 34 2.07 3.77 -7.14
CA LEU A 34 2.06 5.03 -6.40
C LEU A 34 0.72 5.18 -5.66
N LEU A 35 0.72 5.31 -4.34
CA LEU A 35 -0.51 5.54 -3.58
C LEU A 35 -1.05 6.95 -3.82
N VAL A 36 -2.19 7.05 -4.50
CA VAL A 36 -2.84 8.33 -4.84
C VAL A 36 -3.76 8.79 -3.71
N SER A 37 -4.59 7.87 -3.21
CA SER A 37 -5.57 8.17 -2.16
C SER A 37 -6.01 6.92 -1.40
N THR A 38 -6.60 7.12 -0.23
CA THR A 38 -7.18 6.08 0.61
C THR A 38 -8.36 6.62 1.41
N ASP A 39 -9.23 5.73 1.90
CA ASP A 39 -10.39 6.08 2.74
C ASP A 39 -10.37 5.38 4.11
N GLY A 40 -11.43 5.57 4.91
CA GLY A 40 -11.56 4.96 6.24
C GLY A 40 -11.74 3.44 6.25
N TYR A 41 -11.95 2.81 5.10
CA TYR A 41 -12.12 1.37 4.93
C TYR A 41 -10.88 0.68 4.35
N MET A 42 -9.78 1.43 4.15
CA MET A 42 -8.55 0.96 3.49
C MET A 42 -8.76 0.58 2.03
N ASN A 43 -9.73 1.21 1.34
CA ASN A 43 -9.69 1.21 -0.11
C ASN A 43 -8.46 2.03 -0.57
N LEU A 44 -7.75 1.54 -1.58
CA LEU A 44 -6.50 2.13 -2.06
C LEU A 44 -6.62 2.46 -3.55
N GLN A 45 -6.35 3.71 -3.90
CA GLN A 45 -6.18 4.13 -5.29
C GLN A 45 -4.68 4.14 -5.62
N LEU A 46 -4.28 3.34 -6.59
CA LEU A 46 -2.90 3.28 -7.06
C LEU A 46 -2.80 3.86 -8.48
N ALA A 47 -1.70 4.57 -8.77
CA ALA A 47 -1.30 4.98 -10.11
C ALA A 47 -0.05 4.19 -10.55
N ASN A 48 0.15 4.06 -11.86
CA ASN A 48 1.28 3.33 -12.47
C ASN A 48 1.47 1.95 -11.82
N THR A 49 0.40 1.17 -11.74
CA THR A 49 0.35 -0.07 -10.97
C THR A 49 0.80 -1.26 -11.81
N GLU A 50 1.71 -2.05 -11.26
CA GLU A 50 2.12 -3.37 -11.76
C GLU A 50 1.40 -4.43 -10.90
N GLU A 51 0.77 -5.41 -11.54
CA GLU A 51 0.17 -6.57 -10.85
C GLU A 51 1.16 -7.74 -10.83
N LEU A 52 1.44 -8.23 -9.62
CA LEU A 52 2.30 -9.37 -9.38
C LEU A 52 1.45 -10.53 -8.81
N VAL A 53 1.54 -11.69 -9.44
CA VAL A 53 0.93 -12.93 -8.96
C VAL A 53 2.04 -13.93 -8.69
N ASP A 54 2.13 -14.43 -7.44
CA ASP A 54 3.19 -15.34 -6.99
C ASP A 54 4.62 -14.83 -7.29
N GLY A 55 4.83 -13.51 -7.14
CA GLY A 55 6.12 -12.86 -7.38
C GLY A 55 6.48 -12.67 -8.86
N THR A 56 5.57 -12.99 -9.79
CA THR A 56 5.75 -12.78 -11.23
C THR A 56 4.88 -11.62 -11.71
N CYS A 57 5.46 -10.65 -12.42
CA CYS A 57 4.70 -9.57 -13.05
C CYS A 57 3.78 -10.15 -14.14
N THR A 58 2.49 -9.87 -14.02
CA THR A 58 1.45 -10.38 -14.94
C THR A 58 1.03 -9.38 -16.00
N GLY A 59 1.52 -8.14 -15.95
CA GLY A 59 1.29 -7.08 -16.93
C GLY A 59 2.10 -5.82 -16.65
#